data_AF-A0A9R1VDR9-F1
#
_entry.id   AF-A0A9R1VDR9-F1
#
_cell.length_a   1.000
_cell.length_b   1.000
_cell.length_c   1.000
_cell.angle_alpha   90.00
_cell.angle_beta   90.00
_cell.angle_gamma   90.00
#
_symmetry.space_group_name_H-M   'P 1'
#
loop_
_entity.id
_entity.type
_entity.pdbx_description
1 polymer ?
#
loop_
_entity_poly.entity_id
_entity_poly.type
_entity_poly.pdbx_seq_one_letter_code
_entity_poly.pdbx_strand_id
1 'polypeptide(L)'
;MATANTISRLATHQFNSRISRHIAPHSSPERKLRTLTVRCAVFPEERRETRRLVSISVVLLHFLSIPKDATASPFDKYVKRKKLEPLEAYVPAIILTEMQIEELGKTLEAEQPQYAACRSLLRAGPAASLRMNIRAVAQYANEVGNDKTASNDVDQCLRALEELDSLLLHASRNEPGASVKSMKSNIGIAVSALNSLLETVPTDILKKGKAIADAYNTPEEDFAPENLDPNLKQLESIL
;
A
#
# COMPACT_ATOMS: atom_id res chain seq x y z
N MET A 1 8.03 -82.85 23.93
CA MET A 1 8.92 -82.28 22.89
C MET A 1 8.96 -80.78 23.15
N ALA A 2 9.99 -80.24 23.80
CA ALA A 2 11.36 -80.02 23.29
C ALA A 2 11.37 -78.81 22.32
N THR A 3 11.67 -77.60 22.81
CA THR A 3 12.95 -76.85 22.65
C THR A 3 13.15 -76.21 21.25
N ALA A 4 13.66 -74.99 21.08
CA ALA A 4 14.07 -73.93 22.02
C ALA A 4 14.14 -72.55 21.32
N ASN A 5 14.41 -71.50 22.10
CA ASN A 5 14.70 -70.13 21.62
C ASN A 5 15.83 -70.06 20.58
N THR A 6 15.83 -69.00 19.75
CA THR A 6 17.03 -68.17 19.54
C THR A 6 16.63 -66.73 19.21
N ILE A 7 17.10 -65.79 20.01
CA ILE A 7 17.10 -64.35 19.73
C ILE A 7 18.53 -63.99 19.29
N SER A 8 18.71 -63.36 18.13
CA SER A 8 19.99 -62.77 17.73
C SER A 8 19.93 -61.24 17.80
N ARG A 9 21.02 -60.65 18.28
CA ARG A 9 21.14 -59.28 18.81
C ARG A 9 22.21 -58.50 18.02
N LEU A 10 22.24 -57.18 18.22
CA LEU A 10 23.27 -56.21 17.76
C LEU A 10 23.27 -55.90 16.24
N ALA A 11 23.72 -54.73 15.79
CA ALA A 11 24.45 -53.67 16.50
C ALA A 11 23.88 -52.25 16.28
N THR A 12 24.05 -51.40 17.29
CA THR A 12 23.74 -49.96 17.28
C THR A 12 24.89 -49.13 16.71
N HIS A 13 24.60 -48.15 15.86
CA HIS A 13 25.51 -47.01 15.63
C HIS A 13 25.05 -45.79 16.44
N GLN A 14 25.72 -45.54 17.56
CA GLN A 14 25.67 -44.24 18.25
C GLN A 14 26.82 -43.38 17.74
N PHE A 15 26.54 -42.20 17.20
CA PHE A 15 27.57 -41.19 16.95
C PHE A 15 27.67 -40.29 18.19
N ASN A 16 28.68 -40.54 19.03
CA ASN A 16 28.99 -39.76 20.22
C ASN A 16 30.37 -39.12 20.04
N SER A 17 30.43 -37.81 19.80
CA SER A 17 31.64 -37.01 19.97
C SER A 17 31.52 -36.21 21.27
N ARG A 18 32.27 -36.62 22.30
CA ARG A 18 32.48 -35.87 23.55
C ARG A 18 33.91 -35.32 23.59
N ILE A 19 34.14 -34.48 24.62
CA ILE A 19 35.39 -33.79 25.01
C ILE A 19 35.46 -32.38 24.40
N SER A 20 35.59 -31.29 25.17
CA SER A 20 35.81 -31.16 26.62
C SER A 20 34.98 -30.04 27.27
N ARG A 21 34.69 -30.18 28.57
CA ARG A 21 34.33 -29.07 29.44
C ARG A 21 35.59 -28.66 30.20
N HIS A 22 35.87 -27.37 30.32
CA HIS A 22 36.56 -26.84 31.50
C HIS A 22 36.01 -25.46 31.90
N ILE A 23 36.27 -25.11 33.15
CA ILE A 23 35.58 -24.08 33.94
C ILE A 23 36.28 -22.72 33.79
N ALA A 24 35.54 -21.63 34.04
CA ALA A 24 36.02 -20.24 34.00
C ALA A 24 37.12 -19.94 35.06
N PRO A 25 37.82 -18.79 34.98
CA PRO A 25 37.27 -17.59 35.63
C PRO A 25 37.55 -16.23 34.96
N HIS A 26 36.83 -15.22 35.48
CA HIS A 26 37.07 -13.75 35.42
C HIS A 26 38.42 -13.22 34.90
N SER A 27 38.38 -12.24 33.98
CA SER A 27 38.65 -10.81 34.26
C SER A 27 38.84 -9.99 32.97
N SER A 28 38.44 -8.71 33.02
CA SER A 28 38.58 -7.72 31.93
C SER A 28 40.00 -7.12 31.86
N PRO A 29 40.45 -6.57 30.72
CA PRO A 29 40.16 -5.13 30.50
C PRO A 29 39.93 -4.70 29.03
N GLU A 30 39.35 -3.50 28.87
CA GLU A 30 39.70 -2.42 27.91
C GLU A 30 40.38 -2.76 26.56
N ARG A 31 40.09 -2.18 25.39
CA ARG A 31 39.43 -0.95 24.87
C ARG A 31 39.24 -1.18 23.35
N LYS A 32 38.55 -0.40 22.51
CA LYS A 32 37.81 0.89 22.58
C LYS A 32 36.83 0.90 21.38
N LEU A 33 35.59 1.39 21.54
CA LEU A 33 34.69 1.68 20.40
C LEU A 33 34.08 3.08 20.61
N ARG A 34 34.18 3.95 19.61
CA ARG A 34 33.76 5.37 19.71
C ARG A 34 32.27 5.51 19.38
N THR A 35 31.45 5.78 20.38
CA THR A 35 30.09 6.32 20.20
C THR A 35 30.03 7.74 20.75
N LEU A 36 29.74 8.70 19.89
CA LEU A 36 29.55 10.11 20.25
C LEU A 36 28.14 10.32 20.82
N THR A 37 28.00 10.28 22.14
CA THR A 37 26.76 10.63 22.84
C THR A 37 26.87 12.06 23.36
N VAL A 38 26.10 12.99 22.80
CA VAL A 38 26.03 14.38 23.30
C VAL A 38 25.15 14.40 24.55
N ARG A 39 25.78 14.69 25.70
CA ARG A 39 25.10 14.82 27.00
C ARG A 39 24.94 16.30 27.32
N CYS A 40 23.71 16.82 27.26
CA CYS A 40 23.40 18.16 27.75
C CYS A 40 23.64 18.24 29.26
N ALA A 41 24.36 19.26 29.72
CA ALA A 41 24.70 19.44 31.12
C ALA A 41 23.57 20.14 31.88
N VAL A 42 23.13 19.53 32.99
CA VAL A 42 22.38 20.21 34.05
C VAL A 42 23.39 20.78 35.03
N PHE A 43 23.38 22.09 35.25
CA PHE A 43 24.17 22.76 36.28
C PHE A 43 23.28 23.14 37.47
N PRO A 44 23.60 22.70 38.69
CA PRO A 44 23.11 23.33 39.91
C PRO A 44 24.11 24.37 40.45
N GLU A 45 23.57 25.56 40.74
CA GLU A 45 23.75 26.28 42.01
C GLU A 45 25.16 26.65 42.52
N GLU A 46 25.55 27.93 42.32
CA GLU A 46 25.68 28.94 43.41
C GLU A 46 26.36 30.23 42.89
N ARG A 47 25.91 31.39 43.39
CA ARG A 47 26.71 32.49 44.02
C ARG A 47 26.03 33.86 43.90
N ARG A 48 26.23 34.69 44.94
CA ARG A 48 25.46 35.90 45.28
C ARG A 48 25.62 37.14 44.39
N GLU A 49 24.51 37.88 44.34
CA GLU A 49 24.36 39.34 44.46
C GLU A 49 24.69 40.34 43.32
N THR A 50 23.61 41.03 42.91
CA THR A 50 23.53 42.45 42.52
C THR A 50 24.15 42.92 41.18
N ARG A 51 23.28 43.22 40.21
CA ARG A 51 22.87 44.62 39.88
C ARG A 51 21.72 44.63 38.85
N ARG A 52 20.97 45.74 38.83
CA ARG A 52 19.73 45.91 38.06
C ARG A 52 19.99 45.95 36.54
N LEU A 53 19.23 45.19 35.76
CA LEU A 53 18.89 45.55 34.38
C LEU A 53 17.40 45.27 34.14
N VAL A 54 16.69 46.27 33.61
CA VAL A 54 15.23 46.26 33.44
C VAL A 54 14.87 45.66 32.08
N SER A 55 13.84 44.82 32.05
CA SER A 55 13.30 44.26 30.81
C SER A 55 12.71 45.37 29.93
N ILE A 56 13.27 45.55 28.73
CA ILE A 56 12.70 46.41 27.68
C ILE A 56 12.39 45.52 26.48
N SER A 57 11.24 44.84 26.50
CA SER A 57 10.77 44.05 25.35
C SER A 57 9.25 43.85 25.33
N VAL A 58 8.48 44.95 25.37
CA VAL A 58 7.00 44.93 25.23
C VAL A 58 6.45 46.10 24.38
N VAL A 59 7.27 46.72 23.50
CA VAL A 59 6.86 47.91 22.71
C VAL A 59 7.13 47.74 21.19
N LEU A 60 7.12 46.52 20.68
CA LEU A 60 7.22 46.25 19.23
C LEU A 60 6.12 45.29 18.70
N LEU A 61 4.94 45.32 19.30
CA LEU A 61 3.78 44.52 18.86
C LEU A 61 2.48 45.32 18.64
N HIS A 62 2.55 46.66 18.64
CA HIS A 62 1.37 47.54 18.54
C HIS A 62 1.24 48.28 17.19
N PHE A 63 2.06 47.95 16.19
CA PHE A 63 2.05 48.60 14.87
C PHE A 63 1.55 47.71 13.71
N LEU A 64 0.90 46.58 14.00
CA LEU A 64 0.20 45.77 13.00
C LEU A 64 -1.30 46.12 12.94
N SER A 65 -1.59 47.35 12.48
CA SER A 65 -2.94 47.72 12.08
C SER A 65 -3.29 47.03 10.76
N ILE A 66 -4.07 45.95 10.82
CA ILE A 66 -4.52 45.20 9.64
C ILE A 66 -5.62 46.00 8.93
N PRO A 67 -5.44 46.43 7.66
CA PRO A 67 -6.53 47.01 6.88
C PRO A 67 -7.54 45.90 6.51
N LYS A 68 -8.83 46.17 6.68
CA LYS A 68 -9.93 45.23 6.43
C LYS A 68 -10.46 45.32 4.99
N ASP A 69 -9.59 45.26 3.99
CA ASP A 69 -10.01 45.36 2.59
C ASP A 69 -9.39 44.25 1.72
N ALA A 70 -10.26 43.55 1.00
CA ALA A 70 -9.97 42.56 -0.06
C ALA A 70 -8.97 41.44 0.28
N THR A 71 -9.43 40.37 0.94
CA THR A 71 -8.75 39.06 0.99
C THR A 71 -8.78 38.34 -0.36
N ALA A 72 -8.07 38.86 -1.36
CA ALA A 72 -7.56 38.05 -2.46
C ALA A 72 -6.27 37.38 -1.97
N SER A 73 -6.27 36.06 -1.81
CA SER A 73 -5.09 35.33 -1.34
C SER A 73 -3.92 35.53 -2.33
N PRO A 74 -2.70 35.86 -1.89
CA PRO A 74 -1.55 35.96 -2.81
C PRO A 74 -1.20 34.61 -3.45
N PHE A 75 -1.72 33.51 -2.90
CA PHE A 75 -1.60 32.17 -3.48
C PHE A 75 -2.63 31.90 -4.57
N ASP A 76 -3.71 32.68 -4.73
CA ASP A 76 -4.77 32.43 -5.71
C ASP A 76 -4.24 32.41 -7.16
N LYS A 77 -3.16 33.16 -7.42
CA LYS A 77 -2.46 33.21 -8.72
C LYS A 77 -1.49 32.03 -8.94
N TYR A 78 -1.01 31.39 -7.88
CA TYR A 78 -0.12 30.22 -7.89
C TYR A 78 -0.87 28.89 -7.70
N VAL A 79 -2.05 28.96 -7.10
CA VAL A 79 -3.07 27.90 -7.03
C VAL A 79 -4.01 28.04 -8.23
N LYS A 80 -3.43 28.30 -9.41
CA LYS A 80 -3.89 27.58 -10.61
C LYS A 80 -3.65 26.11 -10.33
N ARG A 81 -4.62 25.47 -9.64
CA ARG A 81 -4.64 24.03 -9.39
C ARG A 81 -4.27 23.37 -10.72
N LYS A 82 -3.47 22.28 -10.67
CA LYS A 82 -3.57 21.29 -11.73
C LYS A 82 -5.05 20.92 -11.79
N LYS A 83 -5.75 21.41 -12.82
CA LYS A 83 -7.13 21.01 -13.07
C LYS A 83 -7.07 19.49 -13.17
N LEU A 84 -7.92 18.80 -12.42
CA LEU A 84 -8.01 17.35 -12.54
C LEU A 84 -8.22 17.00 -14.02
N GLU A 85 -7.60 15.91 -14.47
CA GLU A 85 -7.91 15.39 -15.80
C GLU A 85 -9.41 15.09 -15.85
N PRO A 86 -10.08 15.21 -17.02
CA PRO A 86 -11.49 14.91 -17.15
C PRO A 86 -11.83 13.56 -16.50
N LEU A 87 -13.00 13.46 -15.87
CA LEU A 87 -13.41 12.29 -15.07
C LEU A 87 -13.35 10.98 -15.89
N GLU A 88 -13.55 11.08 -17.21
CA GLU A 88 -13.34 10.05 -18.22
C GLU A 88 -11.95 9.40 -18.21
N ALA A 89 -10.90 10.09 -17.73
CA ALA A 89 -9.54 9.56 -17.64
C ALA A 89 -9.37 8.59 -16.46
N TYR A 90 -10.19 8.69 -15.42
CA TYR A 90 -10.07 7.92 -14.19
C TYR A 90 -11.05 6.74 -14.13
N VAL A 91 -12.27 6.92 -14.62
CA VAL A 91 -13.37 5.94 -14.49
C VAL A 91 -13.04 4.58 -15.14
N PRO A 92 -12.49 4.47 -16.37
CA PRO A 92 -12.17 3.17 -16.96
C PRO A 92 -11.17 2.38 -16.11
N ALA A 93 -10.12 3.03 -15.59
CA ALA A 93 -9.11 2.37 -14.78
C ALA A 93 -9.65 1.87 -13.42
N ILE A 94 -10.68 2.52 -12.87
CA ILE A 94 -11.36 2.06 -11.65
C ILE A 94 -12.18 0.79 -11.96
N ILE A 95 -12.98 0.81 -13.03
CA ILE A 95 -13.78 -0.35 -13.47
C ILE A 95 -12.87 -1.56 -13.78
N LEU A 96 -11.76 -1.35 -14.49
CA LEU A 96 -10.77 -2.39 -14.75
C LEU A 96 -10.14 -2.95 -13.47
N THR A 97 -9.95 -2.12 -12.45
CA THR A 97 -9.44 -2.58 -11.15
C THR A 97 -10.49 -3.37 -10.37
N GLU A 98 -11.77 -2.98 -10.44
CA GLU A 98 -12.88 -3.73 -9.85
C GLU A 98 -12.93 -5.15 -10.41
N MET A 99 -12.92 -5.29 -11.74
CA MET A 99 -12.87 -6.58 -12.45
C MET A 99 -11.66 -7.41 -12.03
N GLN A 100 -10.47 -6.80 -11.93
CA GLN A 100 -9.23 -7.44 -11.47
C GLN A 100 -9.33 -7.95 -10.02
N ILE A 101 -10.01 -7.22 -9.13
CA ILE A 101 -10.24 -7.62 -7.72
C ILE A 101 -11.28 -8.74 -7.63
N GLU A 102 -12.34 -8.70 -8.44
CA GLU A 102 -13.33 -9.79 -8.52
C GLU A 102 -12.72 -11.09 -9.05
N GLU A 103 -11.89 -11.01 -10.10
CA GLU A 103 -11.18 -12.17 -10.64
C GLU A 103 -10.22 -12.77 -9.60
N LEU A 104 -9.48 -11.93 -8.86
CA LEU A 104 -8.68 -12.38 -7.72
C LEU A 104 -9.56 -13.15 -6.71
N GLY A 105 -10.77 -12.68 -6.42
CA GLY A 105 -11.76 -13.37 -5.59
C GLY A 105 -12.10 -14.79 -6.06
N LYS A 106 -12.14 -15.02 -7.39
CA LYS A 106 -12.34 -16.34 -8.01
C LYS A 106 -11.10 -17.22 -7.90
N THR A 107 -9.89 -16.67 -8.06
CA THR A 107 -8.64 -17.45 -7.92
C THR A 107 -8.41 -17.98 -6.49
N LEU A 108 -8.99 -17.33 -5.48
CA LEU A 108 -9.01 -17.79 -4.10
C LEU A 108 -9.94 -19.02 -3.85
N GLU A 109 -10.71 -19.45 -4.85
CA GLU A 109 -11.58 -20.65 -4.75
C GLU A 109 -10.87 -21.94 -5.16
N ALA A 110 -9.68 -21.86 -5.74
CA ALA A 110 -8.87 -23.02 -6.10
C ALA A 110 -8.45 -23.83 -4.86
N GLU A 111 -8.26 -25.15 -5.02
CA GLU A 111 -7.80 -26.04 -3.93
C GLU A 111 -6.47 -25.58 -3.31
N GLN A 112 -5.61 -24.96 -4.13
CA GLN A 112 -4.35 -24.36 -3.70
C GLN A 112 -4.20 -22.95 -4.31
N PRO A 113 -4.71 -21.90 -3.64
CA PRO A 113 -4.61 -20.53 -4.14
C PRO A 113 -3.16 -20.06 -4.19
N GLN A 114 -2.75 -19.47 -5.31
CA GLN A 114 -1.42 -18.89 -5.48
C GLN A 114 -1.37 -17.50 -4.82
N TYR A 115 -1.33 -17.46 -3.48
CA TYR A 115 -1.40 -16.20 -2.71
C TYR A 115 -0.37 -15.15 -3.14
N ALA A 116 0.86 -15.57 -3.50
CA ALA A 116 1.88 -14.66 -4.01
C ALA A 116 1.52 -14.03 -5.37
N ALA A 117 0.87 -14.77 -6.26
CA ALA A 117 0.38 -14.25 -7.54
C ALA A 117 -0.79 -13.28 -7.33
N CYS A 118 -1.75 -13.63 -6.47
CA CYS A 118 -2.83 -12.74 -6.04
C CYS A 118 -2.28 -11.41 -5.49
N ARG A 119 -1.22 -11.49 -4.68
CA ARG A 119 -0.54 -10.33 -4.08
C ARG A 119 0.23 -9.46 -5.10
N SER A 120 0.65 -10.05 -6.22
CA SER A 120 1.24 -9.33 -7.36
C SER A 120 0.17 -8.61 -8.18
N LEU A 121 -1.00 -9.20 -8.38
CA LEU A 121 -2.13 -8.55 -9.07
C LEU A 121 -2.51 -7.24 -8.37
N LEU A 122 -2.64 -7.22 -7.03
CA LEU A 122 -2.93 -6.00 -6.26
C LEU A 122 -1.89 -4.87 -6.39
N ARG A 123 -0.71 -5.13 -6.99
CA ARG A 123 0.38 -4.17 -7.20
C ARG A 123 0.62 -3.81 -8.67
N ALA A 124 -0.08 -4.44 -9.60
CA ALA A 124 0.21 -4.37 -11.02
C ALA A 124 -1.05 -4.08 -11.85
N GLY A 125 -0.85 -3.67 -13.11
CA GLY A 125 -1.96 -3.33 -14.00
C GLY A 125 -2.80 -2.15 -13.47
N PRO A 126 -4.12 -2.16 -13.68
CA PRO A 126 -5.05 -1.12 -13.20
C PRO A 126 -4.87 -0.78 -11.71
N ALA A 127 -4.78 -1.81 -10.86
CA ALA A 127 -4.64 -1.68 -9.41
C ALA A 127 -3.47 -0.79 -8.96
N ALA A 128 -2.35 -0.78 -9.70
CA ALA A 128 -1.19 0.06 -9.38
C ALA A 128 -1.50 1.57 -9.37
N SER A 129 -2.52 1.99 -10.14
CA SER A 129 -2.98 3.39 -10.23
C SER A 129 -4.23 3.69 -9.40
N LEU A 130 -4.88 2.67 -8.82
CA LEU A 130 -6.20 2.80 -8.19
C LEU A 130 -6.27 3.96 -7.19
N ARG A 131 -5.30 4.04 -6.26
CA ARG A 131 -5.26 5.06 -5.18
C ARG A 131 -5.28 6.49 -5.70
N MET A 132 -4.69 6.80 -6.86
CA MET A 132 -4.78 8.14 -7.44
C MET A 132 -6.12 8.35 -8.17
N ASN A 133 -6.61 7.34 -8.89
CA ASN A 133 -7.86 7.44 -9.66
C ASN A 133 -9.07 7.64 -8.74
N ILE A 134 -9.24 6.80 -7.71
CA ILE A 134 -10.38 6.89 -6.77
C ILE A 134 -10.38 8.21 -5.99
N ARG A 135 -9.19 8.75 -5.68
CA ARG A 135 -9.05 10.06 -5.02
C ARG A 135 -9.42 11.22 -5.94
N ALA A 136 -9.14 11.11 -7.25
CA ALA A 136 -9.60 12.10 -8.21
C ALA A 136 -11.13 12.07 -8.37
N VAL A 137 -11.74 10.88 -8.46
CA VAL A 137 -13.22 10.73 -8.48
C VAL A 137 -13.85 11.30 -7.21
N ALA A 138 -13.32 10.98 -6.03
CA ALA A 138 -13.84 11.55 -4.78
C ALA A 138 -13.67 13.08 -4.71
N GLN A 139 -12.59 13.66 -5.25
CA GLN A 139 -12.46 15.11 -5.35
C GLN A 139 -13.53 15.73 -6.26
N TYR A 140 -13.86 15.09 -7.39
CA TYR A 140 -14.98 15.50 -8.25
C TYR A 140 -16.33 15.42 -7.52
N ALA A 141 -16.61 14.31 -6.81
CA ALA A 141 -17.83 14.16 -6.02
C ALA A 141 -17.95 15.25 -4.93
N ASN A 142 -16.85 15.59 -4.28
CA ASN A 142 -16.79 16.66 -3.27
C ASN A 142 -17.06 18.05 -3.89
N GLU A 143 -16.54 18.34 -5.09
CA GLU A 143 -16.81 19.61 -5.80
C GLU A 143 -18.27 19.75 -6.25
N VAL A 144 -18.99 18.64 -6.45
CA VAL A 144 -20.43 18.59 -6.79
C VAL A 144 -21.34 18.54 -5.55
N GLY A 145 -20.77 18.42 -4.34
CA GLY A 145 -21.49 18.48 -3.06
C GLY A 145 -21.86 17.13 -2.44
N ASN A 146 -21.24 16.03 -2.87
CA ASN A 146 -21.44 14.67 -2.34
C ASN A 146 -20.25 14.25 -1.46
N ASP A 147 -19.95 15.07 -0.43
CA ASP A 147 -18.61 15.21 0.16
C ASP A 147 -18.15 14.07 1.10
N LYS A 148 -19.06 13.58 1.94
CA LYS A 148 -18.73 12.62 3.01
C LYS A 148 -18.78 11.17 2.55
N THR A 149 -19.67 10.82 1.62
CA THR A 149 -19.83 9.46 1.10
C THR A 149 -18.60 9.04 0.31
N ALA A 150 -18.28 9.76 -0.77
CA ALA A 150 -17.15 9.45 -1.65
C ALA A 150 -15.80 9.37 -0.93
N SER A 151 -15.57 10.26 0.04
CA SER A 151 -14.34 10.26 0.85
C SER A 151 -14.26 9.03 1.78
N ASN A 152 -15.38 8.63 2.39
CA ASN A 152 -15.45 7.42 3.22
C ASN A 152 -15.28 6.14 2.38
N ASP A 153 -15.88 6.09 1.18
CA ASP A 153 -15.76 4.95 0.25
C ASP A 153 -14.29 4.73 -0.16
N VAL A 154 -13.55 5.80 -0.48
CA VAL A 154 -12.11 5.73 -0.75
C VAL A 154 -11.34 5.15 0.43
N ASP A 155 -11.59 5.63 1.65
CA ASP A 155 -10.89 5.15 2.84
C ASP A 155 -11.30 3.72 3.23
N GLN A 156 -12.52 3.28 2.93
CA GLN A 156 -13.00 1.92 3.14
C GLN A 156 -12.36 0.96 2.13
N CYS A 157 -12.33 1.34 0.85
CA CYS A 157 -11.68 0.58 -0.22
C CYS A 157 -10.18 0.38 0.08
N LEU A 158 -9.44 1.46 0.37
CA LEU A 158 -8.00 1.37 0.63
C LEU A 158 -7.69 0.54 1.87
N ARG A 159 -8.45 0.68 2.97
CA ARG A 159 -8.26 -0.13 4.18
C ARG A 159 -8.51 -1.63 3.92
N ALA A 160 -9.55 -1.97 3.16
CA ALA A 160 -9.84 -3.36 2.81
C ALA A 160 -8.76 -3.97 1.91
N LEU A 161 -8.19 -3.19 0.97
CA LEU A 161 -7.10 -3.65 0.12
C LEU A 161 -5.76 -3.78 0.87
N GLU A 162 -5.48 -2.90 1.82
CA GLU A 162 -4.30 -2.99 2.71
C GLU A 162 -4.39 -4.24 3.62
N GLU A 163 -5.58 -4.53 4.18
CA GLU A 163 -5.82 -5.75 4.96
C GLU A 163 -5.76 -7.03 4.09
N LEU A 164 -6.33 -7.01 2.89
CA LEU A 164 -6.24 -8.10 1.92
C LEU A 164 -4.77 -8.40 1.55
N ASP A 165 -3.97 -7.38 1.29
CA ASP A 165 -2.54 -7.54 0.99
C ASP A 165 -1.75 -8.16 2.15
N SER A 166 -2.10 -7.79 3.39
CA SER A 166 -1.56 -8.37 4.61
C SER A 166 -1.93 -9.86 4.72
N LEU A 167 -3.21 -10.20 4.58
CA LEU A 167 -3.70 -11.58 4.62
C LEU A 167 -3.03 -12.45 3.55
N LEU A 168 -2.88 -11.94 2.32
CA LEU A 168 -2.19 -12.63 1.22
C LEU A 168 -0.70 -12.85 1.51
N LEU A 169 -0.01 -11.89 2.16
CA LEU A 169 1.37 -12.08 2.62
C LEU A 169 1.47 -13.20 3.66
N HIS A 170 0.68 -13.14 4.72
CA HIS A 170 0.70 -14.13 5.79
C HIS A 170 0.37 -15.53 5.24
N ALA A 171 -0.63 -15.65 4.36
CA ALA A 171 -0.95 -16.90 3.68
C ALA A 171 0.19 -17.42 2.79
N SER A 172 0.86 -16.54 2.03
CA SER A 172 2.02 -16.93 1.19
C SER A 172 3.21 -17.48 2.00
N ARG A 173 3.26 -17.21 3.30
CA ARG A 173 4.28 -17.69 4.24
C ARG A 173 3.84 -18.86 5.10
N ASN A 174 2.61 -19.36 4.90
CA ASN A 174 1.96 -20.36 5.75
C ASN A 174 1.81 -19.93 7.22
N GLU A 175 1.68 -18.61 7.47
CA GLU A 175 1.48 -18.07 8.82
C GLU A 175 0.01 -18.26 9.29
N PRO A 176 -0.22 -18.68 10.54
CA PRO A 176 -1.56 -18.92 11.06
C PRO A 176 -2.36 -17.62 11.22
N GLY A 177 -3.65 -17.65 10.90
CA GLY A 177 -4.57 -16.51 11.02
C GLY A 177 -5.06 -15.97 9.68
N ALA A 178 -4.32 -16.21 8.59
CA ALA A 178 -4.81 -15.90 7.25
C ALA A 178 -5.93 -16.90 6.84
N SER A 179 -7.10 -16.39 6.49
CA SER A 179 -8.24 -17.20 6.04
C SER A 179 -8.79 -16.67 4.72
N VAL A 180 -9.05 -17.57 3.77
CA VAL A 180 -9.74 -17.28 2.50
C VAL A 180 -11.08 -16.57 2.74
N LYS A 181 -11.79 -16.89 3.84
CA LYS A 181 -13.02 -16.20 4.22
C LYS A 181 -12.79 -14.70 4.51
N SER A 182 -11.73 -14.38 5.25
CA SER A 182 -11.36 -12.99 5.56
C SER A 182 -10.86 -12.24 4.31
N MET A 183 -10.13 -12.91 3.42
CA MET A 183 -9.72 -12.34 2.13
C MET A 183 -10.94 -11.99 1.27
N LYS A 184 -11.87 -12.94 1.07
CA LYS A 184 -13.11 -12.70 0.33
C LYS A 184 -13.98 -11.60 0.96
N SER A 185 -14.01 -11.51 2.29
CA SER A 185 -14.72 -10.43 2.99
C SER A 185 -14.12 -9.06 2.64
N ASN A 186 -12.79 -8.93 2.62
CA ASN A 186 -12.12 -7.67 2.24
C ASN A 186 -12.30 -7.35 0.75
N ILE A 187 -12.28 -8.35 -0.14
CA ILE A 187 -12.62 -8.21 -1.56
C ILE A 187 -14.03 -7.62 -1.72
N GLY A 188 -15.04 -8.20 -1.06
CA GLY A 188 -16.41 -7.69 -1.10
C GLY A 188 -16.55 -6.26 -0.56
N ILE A 189 -15.83 -5.92 0.53
CA ILE A 189 -15.80 -4.55 1.07
C ILE A 189 -15.17 -3.57 0.07
N ALA A 190 -14.07 -3.95 -0.59
CA ALA A 190 -13.40 -3.12 -1.58
C ALA A 190 -14.27 -2.89 -2.83
N VAL A 191 -14.82 -3.96 -3.41
CA VAL A 191 -15.72 -3.90 -4.59
C VAL A 191 -16.99 -3.09 -4.28
N SER A 192 -17.61 -3.29 -3.11
CA SER A 192 -18.77 -2.50 -2.70
C SER A 192 -18.44 -1.01 -2.58
N ALA A 193 -17.28 -0.65 -2.02
CA ALA A 193 -16.86 0.73 -1.89
C ALA A 193 -16.50 1.38 -3.24
N LEU A 194 -15.92 0.61 -4.18
CA LEU A 194 -15.70 1.09 -5.56
C LEU A 194 -17.03 1.36 -6.27
N ASN A 195 -18.03 0.49 -6.11
CA ASN A 195 -19.37 0.69 -6.68
C ASN A 195 -20.03 1.96 -6.11
N SER A 196 -20.09 2.13 -4.78
CA SER A 196 -20.62 3.35 -4.15
C SER A 196 -19.93 4.62 -4.67
N LEU A 197 -18.61 4.58 -4.86
CA LEU A 197 -17.87 5.71 -5.42
C LEU A 197 -18.22 5.96 -6.89
N LEU A 198 -18.40 4.91 -7.70
CA LEU A 198 -18.81 5.03 -9.10
C LEU A 198 -20.26 5.52 -9.28
N GLU A 199 -21.14 5.32 -8.30
CA GLU A 199 -22.48 5.94 -8.29
C GLU A 199 -22.43 7.48 -8.21
N THR A 200 -21.32 8.07 -7.74
CA THR A 200 -21.13 9.53 -7.73
C THR A 200 -20.79 10.12 -9.10
N VAL A 201 -20.47 9.28 -10.09
CA VAL A 201 -20.08 9.68 -11.45
C VAL A 201 -21.33 9.94 -12.31
N PRO A 202 -21.37 11.04 -13.10
CA PRO A 202 -22.43 11.27 -14.08
C PRO A 202 -22.66 10.07 -15.01
N THR A 203 -23.93 9.71 -15.23
CA THR A 203 -24.30 8.43 -15.87
C THR A 203 -23.81 8.27 -17.31
N ASP A 204 -23.59 9.37 -18.02
CA ASP A 204 -23.00 9.43 -19.35
C ASP A 204 -21.50 9.11 -19.33
N ILE A 205 -20.77 9.70 -18.38
CA ILE A 205 -19.35 9.41 -18.14
C ILE A 205 -19.16 7.96 -17.67
N LEU A 206 -20.03 7.47 -16.78
CA LEU A 206 -20.01 6.08 -16.32
C LEU A 206 -20.25 5.08 -17.46
N LYS A 207 -21.24 5.34 -18.34
CA LYS A 207 -21.50 4.51 -19.53
C LYS A 207 -20.32 4.49 -20.48
N LYS A 208 -19.72 5.64 -20.76
CA LYS A 208 -18.51 5.76 -21.59
C LYS A 208 -17.33 5.02 -20.97
N GLY A 209 -17.15 5.13 -19.65
CA GLY A 209 -16.11 4.44 -18.89
C GLY A 209 -16.25 2.92 -18.94
N LYS A 210 -17.49 2.41 -18.81
CA LYS A 210 -17.79 0.98 -19.00
C LYS A 210 -17.44 0.52 -20.41
N ALA A 211 -17.93 1.19 -21.46
CA ALA A 211 -17.61 0.84 -22.83
C ALA A 211 -16.09 0.81 -23.14
N ILE A 212 -15.30 1.69 -22.52
CA ILE A 212 -13.82 1.66 -22.63
C ILE A 212 -13.25 0.44 -21.89
N ALA A 213 -13.68 0.17 -20.65
CA ALA A 213 -13.22 -0.97 -19.87
C ALA A 213 -13.62 -2.32 -20.51
N ASP A 214 -14.81 -2.42 -21.08
CA ASP A 214 -15.30 -3.59 -21.82
C ASP A 214 -14.43 -3.86 -23.05
N ALA A 215 -14.03 -2.82 -23.79
CA ALA A 215 -13.13 -2.94 -24.94
C ALA A 215 -11.72 -3.46 -24.56
N TYR A 216 -11.23 -3.18 -23.34
CA TYR A 216 -9.98 -3.73 -22.82
C TYR A 216 -10.06 -5.21 -22.42
N ASN A 217 -11.27 -5.74 -22.15
CA ASN A 217 -11.49 -7.13 -21.72
C ASN A 217 -12.13 -8.00 -22.80
N THR A 218 -12.57 -7.40 -23.89
CA THR A 218 -12.97 -8.16 -25.08
C THR A 218 -11.70 -8.85 -25.58
N PRO A 219 -11.64 -10.19 -25.61
CA PRO A 219 -10.51 -10.85 -26.25
C PRO A 219 -10.47 -10.35 -27.69
N GLU A 220 -9.27 -10.04 -28.20
CA GLU A 220 -9.12 -9.91 -29.64
C GLU A 220 -9.48 -11.27 -30.23
N GLU A 221 -10.71 -11.40 -30.74
CA GLU A 221 -11.06 -12.46 -31.68
C GLU A 221 -9.96 -12.44 -32.73
N ASP A 222 -9.31 -13.59 -32.99
CA ASP A 222 -8.16 -13.70 -33.89
C ASP A 222 -8.39 -12.82 -35.12
N PHE A 223 -7.77 -11.64 -35.11
CA PHE A 223 -7.73 -10.78 -36.29
C PHE A 223 -6.85 -11.54 -37.26
N ALA A 224 -7.48 -12.43 -38.05
CA ALA A 224 -6.89 -13.08 -39.19
C ALA A 224 -6.09 -11.98 -39.93
N PRO A 225 -4.81 -12.22 -40.30
CA PRO A 225 -3.85 -11.17 -40.66
C PRO A 225 -4.14 -10.54 -42.03
N GLU A 226 -5.30 -9.91 -42.12
CA GLU A 226 -6.00 -9.49 -43.32
C GLU A 226 -6.32 -8.00 -43.19
N ASN A 227 -5.28 -7.23 -42.82
CA ASN A 227 -4.93 -5.87 -43.28
C ASN A 227 -3.83 -5.25 -42.37
N LEU A 228 -2.70 -5.95 -42.21
CA LEU A 228 -1.47 -5.27 -41.77
C LEU A 228 -1.07 -4.23 -42.81
N ASP A 229 -0.85 -2.98 -42.37
CA ASP A 229 -0.32 -1.87 -43.17
C ASP A 229 0.92 -2.34 -43.95
N PRO A 230 1.05 -2.05 -45.26
CA PRO A 230 2.21 -2.46 -46.05
C PRO A 230 3.56 -2.05 -45.44
N ASN A 231 3.62 -0.96 -44.65
CA ASN A 231 4.83 -0.57 -43.93
C ASN A 231 5.21 -1.56 -42.81
N LEU A 232 4.24 -2.14 -42.11
CA LEU A 232 4.50 -3.13 -41.06
C LEU A 232 5.02 -4.45 -41.65
N LYS A 233 4.45 -4.89 -42.79
CA LYS A 233 4.97 -6.05 -43.54
C LYS A 233 6.40 -5.83 -44.03
N GLN A 234 6.74 -4.60 -44.41
CA GLN A 234 8.11 -4.26 -44.81
C GLN A 234 9.08 -4.34 -43.61
N LEU A 235 8.68 -3.91 -42.42
CA LEU A 235 9.48 -4.03 -41.19
C LEU A 235 9.71 -5.49 -40.77
N GLU A 236 8.69 -6.34 -40.88
CA GLU A 236 8.80 -7.78 -40.62
C GLU A 236 9.79 -8.46 -41.59
N SER A 237 9.85 -8.02 -42.85
CA SER A 237 10.80 -8.55 -43.85
C SER A 237 12.27 -8.11 -43.67
N ILE A 238 12.57 -7.28 -42.67
CA ILE A 238 13.91 -6.73 -42.39
C ILE A 238 14.55 -7.38 -41.13
N LEU A 239 13.77 -8.13 -40.34
CA LEU A 239 14.21 -8.85 -39.13
C LEU A 239 14.61 -10.32 -39.44
#